data_AF-A0A7S1IWH7-F1
#
_entry.id   AF-A0A7S1IWH7-F1
#
_cell.length_a   1.000
_cell.length_b   1.000
_cell.length_c   1.000
_cell.angle_alpha   90.00
_cell.angle_beta   90.00
_cell.angle_gamma   90.00
#
_symmetry.space_group_name_H-M   'P 1'
#
loop_
_entity.id
_entity.type
_entity.pdbx_description
1 polymer ?
#
loop_
_entity_poly.entity_id
_entity_poly.type
_entity_poly.pdbx_seq_one_letter_code
_entity_poly.pdbx_strand_id
1 'polypeptide(L)'
;ILVHAVEFLAKSLDSGSQALLEDESVLLLDRIAFGCLHLSTDALKAWLRSQMRQCTEAGHLQGLLVTGLSTEGLNLLQEYIDRTADVQVAALLAAHGPPTADERPSLWMTHYR
;
A
#
# COMPACT_ATOMS: atom_id res chain seq x y z
N ILE A 1 -10.27 -1.99 19.12
CA ILE A 1 -10.59 -0.66 18.55
C ILE A 1 -10.81 -0.79 17.05
N LEU A 2 -9.85 -1.32 16.27
CA LEU A 2 -10.01 -1.55 14.82
C LEU A 2 -11.22 -2.40 14.42
N VAL A 3 -11.46 -3.55 15.07
CA VAL A 3 -12.62 -4.42 14.73
C VAL A 3 -13.96 -3.70 14.94
N HIS A 4 -14.14 -2.99 16.04
CA HIS A 4 -15.37 -2.22 16.29
C HIS A 4 -15.52 -1.01 15.36
N ALA A 5 -14.41 -0.38 14.94
CA ALA A 5 -14.45 0.70 13.95
C ALA A 5 -14.87 0.17 12.58
N VAL A 6 -14.35 -0.99 12.17
CA VAL A 6 -14.72 -1.65 10.91
C VAL A 6 -16.17 -2.13 10.95
N GLU A 7 -16.64 -2.71 12.06
CA GLU A 7 -18.05 -3.09 12.23
C GLU A 7 -19.00 -1.88 12.27
N PHE A 8 -18.57 -0.77 12.87
CA PHE A 8 -19.33 0.49 12.87
C PHE A 8 -19.44 1.08 11.46
N LEU A 9 -18.32 1.12 10.71
CA LEU A 9 -18.31 1.55 9.32
C LEU A 9 -19.19 0.64 8.44
N ALA A 10 -19.08 -0.67 8.61
CA ALA A 10 -19.89 -1.65 7.87
C ALA A 10 -21.40 -1.52 8.17
N LYS A 11 -21.79 -1.27 9.42
CA LYS A 11 -23.19 -1.05 9.81
C LYS A 11 -23.76 0.28 9.34
N SER A 12 -22.93 1.30 9.12
CA SER A 12 -23.37 2.62 8.67
C SER A 12 -23.74 2.68 7.18
N LEU A 13 -23.36 1.65 6.40
CA LEU A 13 -23.48 1.62 4.94
C LEU A 13 -24.49 0.57 4.48
N ASP A 14 -25.76 0.77 4.82
CA ASP A 14 -26.88 -0.08 4.37
C ASP A 14 -27.13 0.00 2.84
N SER A 15 -26.31 0.76 2.10
CA SER A 15 -26.46 0.96 0.64
C SER A 15 -25.15 1.21 -0.16
N GLY A 16 -23.94 0.91 0.36
CA GLY A 16 -22.74 1.16 -0.43
C GLY A 16 -21.43 0.56 0.04
N SER A 17 -21.29 -0.77 0.02
CA SER A 17 -20.01 -1.45 0.28
C SER A 17 -18.90 -1.07 -0.72
N GLN A 18 -19.25 -0.73 -1.97
CA GLN A 18 -18.30 -0.21 -2.96
C GLN A 18 -17.83 1.22 -2.68
N ALA A 19 -18.70 2.08 -2.15
CA ALA A 19 -18.35 3.48 -1.88
C ALA A 19 -17.22 3.57 -0.84
N LEU A 20 -17.27 2.75 0.22
CA LEU A 20 -16.22 2.69 1.23
C LEU A 20 -14.88 2.19 0.64
N LEU A 21 -14.94 1.21 -0.26
CA LEU A 21 -13.75 0.66 -0.90
C LEU A 21 -13.08 1.66 -1.84
N GLU A 22 -13.76 2.71 -2.28
CA GLU A 22 -13.25 3.76 -3.17
C GLU A 22 -13.01 5.10 -2.46
N ASP A 23 -13.44 5.23 -1.20
CA ASP A 23 -13.25 6.46 -0.42
C ASP A 23 -11.79 6.63 0.02
N GLU A 24 -11.04 7.46 -0.69
CA GLU A 24 -9.64 7.78 -0.38
C GLU A 24 -9.46 8.59 0.92
N SER A 25 -10.53 9.14 1.51
CA SER A 25 -10.45 9.75 2.84
C SER A 25 -10.30 8.70 3.96
N VAL A 26 -10.64 7.44 3.67
CA VAL A 26 -10.45 6.30 4.56
C VAL A 26 -9.08 5.67 4.31
N LEU A 27 -8.37 5.36 5.41
CA LEU A 27 -7.06 4.73 5.34
C LEU A 27 -7.12 3.43 4.53
N LEU A 28 -6.11 3.22 3.67
CA LEU A 28 -6.02 2.01 2.85
C LEU A 28 -6.07 0.73 3.69
N LEU A 29 -5.49 0.74 4.90
CA LEU A 29 -5.54 -0.40 5.82
C LEU A 29 -6.97 -0.77 6.23
N ASP A 30 -7.80 0.23 6.55
CA ASP A 30 -9.19 0.00 6.94
C ASP A 30 -10.02 -0.50 5.76
N ARG A 31 -9.77 0.03 4.56
CA ARG A 31 -10.38 -0.45 3.31
C ARG A 31 -9.97 -1.89 2.99
N ILE A 32 -8.70 -2.25 3.20
CA ILE A 32 -8.22 -3.65 3.07
C ILE A 32 -8.92 -4.55 4.08
N ALA A 33 -8.98 -4.15 5.35
CA ALA A 33 -9.64 -4.93 6.40
C ALA A 33 -11.12 -5.15 6.06
N PHE A 34 -11.81 -4.10 5.61
CA PHE A 34 -13.18 -4.19 5.13
C PHE A 34 -13.32 -5.13 3.92
N GLY A 35 -12.43 -4.99 2.93
CA GLY A 35 -12.39 -5.86 1.75
C GLY A 35 -12.22 -7.33 2.11
N CYS A 36 -11.34 -7.66 3.06
CA CYS A 36 -11.13 -9.02 3.55
C CYS A 36 -12.38 -9.63 4.20
N LEU A 37 -13.23 -8.81 4.82
CA LEU A 37 -14.44 -9.28 5.48
C LEU A 37 -15.64 -9.42 4.53
N HIS A 38 -15.69 -8.64 3.45
CA HIS A 38 -16.92 -8.48 2.66
C HIS A 38 -16.78 -8.83 1.17
N LEU A 39 -15.57 -8.85 0.61
CA LEU A 39 -15.36 -9.21 -0.80
C LEU A 39 -15.13 -10.72 -0.96
N SER A 40 -15.56 -11.27 -2.10
CA SER A 40 -15.10 -12.58 -2.51
C SER A 40 -13.59 -12.55 -2.76
N THR A 41 -12.91 -13.69 -2.66
CA THR A 41 -11.47 -13.81 -2.89
C THR A 41 -11.03 -13.20 -4.23
N ASP A 42 -11.80 -13.41 -5.29
CA ASP A 42 -11.46 -12.89 -6.62
C ASP A 42 -11.68 -11.38 -6.73
N ALA A 43 -12.76 -10.87 -6.14
CA ALA A 43 -13.02 -9.43 -6.06
C ALA A 43 -11.95 -8.71 -5.21
N LEU A 44 -11.56 -9.29 -4.09
CA LEU A 44 -10.50 -8.78 -3.22
C LEU A 44 -9.16 -8.74 -3.96
N LYS A 45 -8.79 -9.82 -4.66
CA LYS A 45 -7.56 -9.85 -5.47
C LYS A 45 -7.58 -8.79 -6.57
N ALA A 46 -8.70 -8.61 -7.26
CA ALA A 46 -8.83 -7.60 -8.31
C ALA A 46 -8.70 -6.18 -7.73
N TRP A 47 -9.36 -5.91 -6.60
CA TRP A 47 -9.29 -4.63 -5.92
C TRP A 47 -7.90 -4.35 -5.34
N LEU A 48 -7.25 -5.29 -4.66
CA LEU A 48 -5.88 -5.11 -4.16
C LEU A 48 -4.89 -4.82 -5.31
N ARG A 49 -5.06 -5.45 -6.47
CA ARG A 49 -4.25 -5.15 -7.66
C ARG A 49 -4.49 -3.74 -8.20
N SER A 50 -5.71 -3.21 -8.13
CA SER A 50 -5.97 -1.82 -8.52
C SER A 50 -5.34 -0.85 -7.53
N GLN A 51 -5.47 -1.11 -6.23
CA GLN A 51 -4.85 -0.29 -5.18
C GLN A 51 -3.32 -0.29 -5.26
N MET A 52 -2.72 -1.45 -5.51
CA MET A 52 -1.28 -1.56 -5.75
C MET A 52 -0.84 -0.65 -6.90
N ARG A 53 -1.53 -0.73 -8.06
CA ARG A 53 -1.21 0.09 -9.22
C ARG A 53 -1.33 1.59 -8.92
N GLN A 54 -2.46 2.01 -8.34
CA GLN A 54 -2.71 3.40 -7.99
C GLN A 54 -1.64 3.95 -7.01
N CYS A 55 -1.30 3.18 -5.97
CA CYS A 55 -0.29 3.61 -5.02
C CYS A 55 1.12 3.64 -5.63
N THR A 56 1.46 2.68 -6.49
CA THR A 56 2.74 2.67 -7.20
C THR A 56 2.86 3.89 -8.11
N GLU A 57 1.85 4.17 -8.95
CA GLU A 57 1.86 5.32 -9.87
C GLU A 57 1.87 6.67 -9.16
N ALA A 58 1.28 6.76 -7.97
CA ALA A 58 1.28 7.97 -7.16
C ALA A 58 2.53 8.12 -6.25
N GLY A 59 3.35 7.08 -6.12
CA GLY A 59 4.42 7.03 -5.12
C GLY A 59 3.90 7.04 -3.67
N HIS A 60 2.68 6.57 -3.43
CA HIS A 60 2.06 6.59 -2.11
C HIS A 60 2.52 5.41 -1.25
N LEU A 61 3.31 5.69 -0.21
CA LEU A 61 3.93 4.68 0.68
C LEU A 61 2.94 3.71 1.34
N GLN A 62 1.66 4.08 1.49
CA GLN A 62 0.62 3.15 1.99
C GLN A 62 0.48 1.89 1.12
N GLY A 63 0.84 1.96 -0.16
CA GLY A 63 0.82 0.81 -1.08
C GLY A 63 1.78 -0.31 -0.66
N LEU A 64 2.77 -0.01 0.19
CA LEU A 64 3.65 -1.02 0.79
C LEU A 64 2.89 -2.06 1.62
N LEU A 65 1.69 -1.74 2.10
CA LEU A 65 0.82 -2.72 2.77
C LEU A 65 0.41 -3.88 1.86
N VAL A 66 0.35 -3.63 0.54
CA VAL A 66 -0.11 -4.61 -0.46
C VAL A 66 1.06 -5.18 -1.26
N THR A 67 2.07 -4.37 -1.58
CA THR A 67 3.25 -4.82 -2.32
C THR A 67 4.29 -5.49 -1.44
N GLY A 68 4.33 -5.14 -0.15
CA GLY A 68 5.52 -5.36 0.66
C GLY A 68 6.75 -4.71 0.03
N LEU A 69 7.94 -5.23 0.34
CA LEU A 69 9.21 -4.85 -0.29
C LEU A 69 9.56 -5.82 -1.44
N SER A 70 8.56 -6.25 -2.22
CA SER A 70 8.76 -6.99 -3.47
C SER A 70 9.27 -6.07 -4.58
N THR A 71 9.49 -6.60 -5.78
CA THR A 71 9.80 -5.79 -6.98
C THR A 71 8.79 -4.66 -7.21
N GLU A 72 7.50 -4.91 -7.01
CA GLU A 72 6.43 -3.91 -7.09
C GLU A 72 6.56 -2.85 -6.00
N GLY A 73 6.95 -3.26 -4.79
CA GLY A 73 7.26 -2.35 -3.69
C GLY A 73 8.47 -1.47 -3.98
N LEU A 74 9.51 -2.03 -4.61
CA LEU A 74 10.66 -1.27 -5.05
C LEU A 74 10.32 -0.28 -6.17
N ASN A 75 9.39 -0.62 -7.07
CA ASN A 75 8.87 0.31 -8.07
C ASN A 75 8.11 1.48 -7.42
N LEU A 76 7.30 1.18 -6.41
CA LEU A 76 6.60 2.22 -5.63
C LEU A 76 7.59 3.14 -4.92
N LEU A 77 8.63 2.58 -4.28
CA LEU A 77 9.66 3.36 -3.62
C LEU A 77 10.46 4.22 -4.61
N GLN A 78 10.74 3.71 -5.81
CA GLN A 78 11.38 4.50 -6.86
C GLN A 78 10.49 5.70 -7.26
N GLU A 79 9.20 5.48 -7.50
CA GLU A 79 8.26 6.57 -7.82
C GLU A 79 8.16 7.60 -6.69
N TYR A 80 8.17 7.14 -5.42
CA TYR A 80 8.23 8.03 -4.26
C TYR A 80 9.48 8.91 -4.28
N ILE A 81 10.66 8.32 -4.52
CA ILE A 81 11.93 9.06 -4.60
C ILE A 81 11.88 10.06 -5.75
N ASP A 82 11.42 9.65 -6.93
CA ASP A 82 11.40 10.50 -8.12
C ASP A 82 10.52 11.75 -7.92
N ARG A 83 9.45 11.62 -7.10
CA ARG A 83 8.53 12.72 -6.78
C ARG A 83 8.99 13.61 -5.64
N THR A 84 9.66 13.04 -4.63
CA THR A 84 9.94 13.73 -3.37
C THR A 84 11.42 14.07 -3.17
N ALA A 85 12.30 13.47 -3.96
CA ALA A 85 13.75 13.39 -3.77
C ALA A 85 14.18 12.80 -2.42
N ASP A 86 13.28 12.16 -1.67
CA ASP A 86 13.56 11.57 -0.37
C ASP A 86 14.04 10.12 -0.52
N VAL A 87 15.33 9.97 -0.80
CA VAL A 87 16.01 8.66 -0.82
C VAL A 87 16.17 8.05 0.57
N GLN A 88 16.01 8.85 1.64
CA GLN A 88 16.30 8.44 3.01
C GLN A 88 15.28 7.40 3.50
N VAL A 89 13.99 7.64 3.24
CA VAL A 89 12.92 6.68 3.57
C VAL A 89 13.12 5.35 2.83
N ALA A 90 13.46 5.41 1.54
CA ALA A 90 13.70 4.20 0.76
C ALA A 90 14.92 3.43 1.24
N ALA A 91 16.02 4.12 1.58
CA ALA A 91 17.22 3.52 2.15
C ALA A 91 16.95 2.86 3.52
N LEU A 92 16.15 3.50 4.38
CA LEU A 92 15.78 2.95 5.68
C LEU A 92 14.94 1.67 5.54
N LEU A 93 13.97 1.67 4.62
CA LEU A 93 13.15 0.50 4.32
C LEU A 93 13.96 -0.63 3.69
N ALA A 94 14.86 -0.30 2.76
CA ALA A 94 15.81 -1.24 2.16
C ALA A 94 16.70 -1.93 3.21
N ALA A 95 17.20 -1.18 4.20
CA ALA A 95 18.06 -1.72 5.26
C ALA A 95 17.35 -2.75 6.15
N HIS A 96 16.02 -2.70 6.26
CA HIS A 96 15.21 -3.65 7.02
C HIS A 96 14.45 -4.63 6.11
N GLY A 97 14.66 -4.55 4.80
CA GLY A 97 14.01 -5.39 3.82
C GLY A 97 14.64 -6.78 3.72
N PRO A 98 13.92 -7.75 3.12
CA PRO A 98 14.50 -9.04 2.81
C PRO A 98 15.63 -8.89 1.78
N PRO A 99 16.61 -9.82 1.74
CA PRO A 99 17.61 -9.84 0.70
C PRO A 99 16.97 -9.90 -0.69
N THR A 100 17.50 -9.10 -1.62
CA THR A 100 17.02 -9.06 -3.01
C THR A 100 18.21 -8.96 -3.97
N ALA A 101 18.02 -9.46 -5.19
CA ALA A 101 18.99 -9.28 -6.28
C ALA A 101 18.84 -7.92 -6.98
N ASP A 102 17.79 -7.16 -6.67
CA ASP A 102 17.60 -5.81 -7.19
C ASP A 102 18.68 -4.88 -6.61
N GLU A 103 19.34 -4.10 -7.47
CA GLU A 103 20.44 -3.23 -7.08
C GLU A 103 19.97 -1.94 -6.41
N ARG A 104 18.70 -1.52 -6.65
CA ARG A 104 18.16 -0.24 -6.18
C ARG A 104 18.25 -0.05 -4.67
N PRO A 105 17.88 -1.03 -3.81
CA PRO A 105 18.08 -0.93 -2.36
C PRO A 105 19.51 -0.56 -1.95
N SER A 106 20.51 -1.22 -2.53
CA SER A 106 21.92 -0.94 -2.24
C SER A 106 22.35 0.45 -2.71
N LEU A 107 21.83 0.86 -3.88
CA LEU A 107 22.08 2.18 -4.45
C LEU A 107 21.49 3.29 -3.56
N TRP A 108 20.23 3.17 -3.14
CA TRP A 108 19.57 4.12 -2.23
C TRP A 108 20.32 4.25 -0.90
N MET A 109 20.73 3.12 -0.31
CA MET A 109 21.54 3.12 0.92
C MET A 109 22.90 3.81 0.75
N THR A 110 23.49 3.74 -0.44
CA THR A 110 24.77 4.40 -0.75
C THR A 110 24.58 5.90 -0.93
N HIS A 111 23.54 6.35 -1.63
CA HIS A 111 23.26 7.77 -1.83
C HIS A 111 22.76 8.50 -0.57
N TYR A 112 22.25 7.77 0.41
CA TYR A 112 21.92 8.33 1.71
C TYR A 112 23.16 8.66 2.56
N ARG A 113 24.29 7.96 2.35
CA ARG A 113 25.54 8.16 3.09
C ARG A 113 26.35 9.33 2.53
#